data_AF-A0A966QKS1-F1
#
_entry.id   AF-A0A966QKS1-F1
#
_cell.length_a   1.000
_cell.length_b   1.000
_cell.length_c   1.000
_cell.angle_alpha   90.00
_cell.angle_beta   90.00
_cell.angle_gamma   90.00
#
_symmetry.space_group_name_H-M   'P 1'
#
loop_
_entity.id
_entity.type
_entity.pdbx_description
1 polymer ?
#
loop_
_entity_poly.entity_id
_entity_poly.type
_entity_poly.pdbx_seq_one_letter_code
_entity_poly.pdbx_strand_id
1 'polypeptide(L)' 'ACQMTRYPPGLISALEKLRDDVTVTHSASMATAHMWIEQPLSGVNDTGRLGAWHKLFQTHPPLAERIALLREI' A
#
# COMPACT_ATOMS: atom_id res chain seq x y z
N ALA A 1 -7.92 -9.73 9.34
CA ALA A 1 -7.45 -8.55 10.11
C ALA A 1 -8.59 -7.84 10.85
N CYS A 2 -9.64 -7.35 10.16
CA CYS A 2 -10.76 -6.65 10.82
C CYS A 2 -11.52 -7.55 11.83
N GLN A 3 -11.76 -8.82 11.49
CA GLN A 3 -12.34 -9.80 12.43
C GLN A 3 -11.43 -10.14 13.63
N MET A 4 -10.11 -9.97 13.50
CA MET A 4 -9.16 -10.30 14.57
C MET A 4 -9.00 -9.14 15.56
N THR A 5 -8.93 -7.91 15.04
CA THR A 5 -8.74 -6.70 15.87
C THR A 5 -10.06 -6.13 16.37
N ARG A 6 -11.19 -6.43 15.71
CA ARG A 6 -12.53 -5.87 15.99
C ARG A 6 -12.55 -4.35 16.15
N TYR A 7 -11.57 -3.66 15.57
CA TYR A 7 -11.41 -2.22 15.65
C TYR A 7 -11.19 -1.62 14.26
N PRO A 8 -12.27 -1.53 13.45
CA PRO A 8 -12.23 -0.93 12.11
C PRO A 8 -11.62 0.48 12.08
N PRO A 9 -11.90 1.39 13.04
CA PRO A 9 -11.35 2.75 13.01
C PRO A 9 -9.82 2.81 13.09
N GLY A 10 -9.19 1.96 13.91
CA GLY A 10 -7.73 1.93 14.02
C GLY A 10 -7.07 1.39 12.76
N LEU A 11 -7.72 0.41 12.09
CA LEU A 11 -7.24 -0.10 10.82
C LEU A 11 -7.37 0.96 9.70
N ILE A 12 -8.48 1.70 9.66
CA ILE A 12 -8.67 2.82 8.73
C ILE A 12 -7.57 3.87 8.96
N SER A 13 -7.35 4.29 10.21
CA SER A 13 -6.31 5.27 10.54
C SER A 13 -4.91 4.82 10.14
N ALA A 14 -4.59 3.54 10.31
CA ALA A 14 -3.30 2.98 9.87
C ALA A 14 -3.15 3.01 8.33
N LEU A 15 -4.22 2.69 7.60
CA LEU A 15 -4.20 2.74 6.13
C LEU A 15 -4.15 4.17 5.60
N GLU A 16 -4.83 5.12 6.25
CA GLU A 16 -4.73 6.54 5.91
C GLU A 16 -3.30 7.07 6.13
N LYS A 17 -2.65 6.69 7.23
CA LYS A 17 -1.24 7.03 7.46
C LYS A 17 -0.31 6.47 6.38
N LEU A 18 -0.54 5.24 5.93
CA LEU A 18 0.22 4.64 4.82
C LEU A 18 -0.05 5.34 3.48
N ARG A 19 -1.27 5.83 3.26
CA ARG A 19 -1.61 6.58 2.04
C ARG A 19 -0.89 7.92 1.99
N ASP A 20 -0.83 8.58 3.13
CA ASP A 20 -0.30 9.94 3.27
C ASP A 20 1.23 9.92 3.51
N ASP A 21 1.84 8.73 3.61
CA ASP A 21 3.28 8.56 3.69
C ASP A 21 3.92 8.87 2.33
N VAL A 22 4.82 9.85 2.34
CA VAL A 22 5.59 10.29 1.16
C VAL A 22 7.07 10.01 1.34
N THR A 23 7.43 9.08 2.23
CA THR A 23 8.81 8.76 2.55
C THR A 23 9.55 8.27 1.31
N VAL A 24 10.48 9.10 0.84
CA VAL A 24 11.29 8.75 -0.34
C VAL A 24 12.46 7.90 0.11
N THR A 25 12.52 6.65 -0.35
CA THR A 25 13.63 5.75 -0.04
C THR A 25 14.89 6.19 -0.80
N HIS A 26 15.88 6.71 -0.08
CA HIS A 26 17.12 7.27 -0.69
C HIS A 26 17.94 6.25 -1.50
N SER A 27 17.88 4.97 -1.16
CA SER A 27 18.48 3.90 -1.97
C SER A 27 17.68 2.60 -1.81
N ALA A 28 16.98 2.21 -2.86
CA ALA A 28 16.35 0.91 -2.93
C ALA A 28 16.85 0.16 -4.15
N SER A 29 17.36 -1.05 -3.92
CA SER A 29 17.73 -2.00 -4.96
C SER A 29 16.70 -3.11 -5.05
N MET A 30 16.65 -3.84 -6.17
CA MET A 30 15.79 -5.03 -6.28
C MET A 30 16.09 -6.06 -5.18
N ALA A 31 17.37 -6.23 -4.82
CA ALA A 31 17.77 -7.13 -3.75
C ALA A 31 17.14 -6.77 -2.40
N THR A 32 16.92 -5.48 -2.14
CA THR A 32 16.32 -4.98 -0.90
C THR A 32 14.81 -4.78 -0.98
N ALA A 33 14.20 -4.90 -2.16
CA ALA A 33 12.79 -4.53 -2.39
C ALA A 33 11.80 -5.28 -1.48
N HIS A 34 12.11 -6.53 -1.13
CA HIS A 34 11.29 -7.36 -0.25
C HIS A 34 11.31 -6.94 1.24
N MET A 35 12.23 -6.07 1.65
CA MET A 35 12.29 -5.52 3.02
C MET A 35 11.38 -4.30 3.21
N TRP A 36 10.83 -3.75 2.13
CA TRP A 36 10.01 -2.56 2.16
C TRP A 36 8.52 -2.92 2.20
N ILE A 37 7.76 -2.13 2.96
CA ILE A 37 6.29 -2.28 3.05
C ILE A 37 5.63 -1.82 1.75
N GLU A 38 6.19 -0.80 1.11
CA GLU A 38 5.79 -0.26 -0.18
C GLU A 38 6.83 -0.56 -1.26
N GLN A 39 6.44 -0.50 -2.54
CA GLN A 39 7.36 -0.72 -3.66
C GLN A 39 8.35 0.46 -3.77
N PRO A 40 9.62 0.30 -3.40
CA PRO A 40 10.54 1.43 -3.29
C PRO A 40 11.23 1.77 -4.63
N LEU A 41 11.01 0.95 -5.67
CA LEU A 41 11.62 1.12 -6.99
C LEU A 41 10.86 2.17 -7.80
N SER A 42 11.55 3.26 -8.15
CA SER A 42 11.03 4.32 -9.00
C SER A 42 10.57 3.78 -10.37
N GLY A 43 9.31 4.00 -10.74
CA GLY A 43 8.74 3.61 -12.04
C GLY A 43 7.91 2.32 -12.06
N VAL A 44 7.98 1.51 -11.01
CA VAL A 44 7.14 0.30 -10.78
C VAL A 44 6.05 0.56 -9.74
N ASN A 45 6.10 1.70 -9.05
CA ASN A 45 5.04 2.19 -8.18
C ASN A 45 3.76 2.56 -8.95
N ASP A 46 2.66 2.77 -8.22
CA ASP A 46 1.31 3.03 -8.78
C ASP A 46 1.23 4.27 -9.70
N THR A 47 2.21 5.17 -9.63
CA THR A 47 2.33 6.39 -10.45
C THR A 47 3.35 6.28 -11.60
N GLY A 48 4.06 5.15 -11.71
CA GLY A 48 5.11 4.92 -12.70
C GLY A 48 4.61 4.40 -14.06
N ARG A 49 5.49 4.41 -15.07
CA ARG A 49 5.20 3.94 -16.44
C ARG A 49 4.79 2.45 -16.51
N LEU A 50 5.13 1.67 -15.47
CA LEU A 50 4.76 0.26 -15.31
C LEU A 50 3.64 0.05 -14.28
N GLY A 51 3.03 1.11 -13.73
CA GLY A 51 1.99 1.02 -12.69
C GLY A 51 0.77 0.19 -13.12
N ALA A 52 0.40 0.22 -14.40
CA ALA A 52 -0.68 -0.63 -14.94
C ALA A 52 -0.35 -2.12 -14.90
N TRP A 53 0.91 -2.49 -15.12
CA TRP A 53 1.38 -3.87 -14.97
C TRP A 53 1.54 -4.25 -13.50
N HIS A 54 1.94 -3.30 -12.65
CA HIS A 54 2.02 -3.51 -11.21
C HIS A 54 0.65 -3.83 -10.61
N LYS A 55 -0.42 -3.14 -11.03
CA LYS A 55 -1.81 -3.44 -10.64
C LYS A 55 -2.25 -4.88 -10.91
N LEU A 56 -1.75 -5.52 -11.98
CA LEU A 56 -2.05 -6.92 -12.29
C LEU A 56 -1.39 -7.91 -11.33
N PHE A 57 -0.32 -7.51 -10.63
CA PHE A 57 0.37 -8.32 -9.62
C PHE A 57 0.07 -7.87 -8.19
N GLN A 58 -0.83 -6.90 -8.00
CA GLN A 58 -1.31 -6.54 -6.67
C GLN A 58 -2.12 -7.70 -6.10
N THR A 59 -1.56 -8.37 -5.09
CA THR A 59 -2.24 -9.47 -4.40
C THR A 59 -3.44 -8.99 -3.57
N HIS A 60 -3.59 -7.68 -3.38
CA HIS A 60 -4.62 -7.04 -2.56
C HIS A 60 -5.23 -5.85 -3.33
N PRO A 61 -6.52 -5.54 -3.10
CA PRO A 61 -7.14 -4.37 -3.71
C PRO A 61 -6.42 -3.08 -3.29
N PRO A 62 -6.49 -2.02 -4.14
CA PRO A 62 -5.87 -0.74 -3.87
C PRO A 62 -6.21 -0.17 -2.49
N LEU A 63 -5.28 0.57 -1.90
CA LEU A 63 -5.39 1.11 -0.55
C LEU A 63 -6.67 1.96 -0.34
N ALA A 64 -7.05 2.75 -1.34
CA ALA A 64 -8.26 3.57 -1.31
C ALA A 64 -9.54 2.72 -1.23
N GLU A 65 -9.62 1.63 -2.00
CA GLU A 65 -10.74 0.69 -1.97
C GLU A 65 -10.82 -0.02 -0.62
N ARG A 66 -9.67 -0.38 -0.03
CA ARG A 66 -9.60 -0.98 1.31
C ARG A 66 -10.15 -0.04 2.39
N ILE A 67 -9.85 1.26 2.32
CA ILE A 67 -10.37 2.26 3.26
C ILE A 67 -11.88 2.41 3.09
N ALA A 68 -12.38 2.47 1.84
CA ALA A 68 -13.80 2.57 1.56
C ALA A 68 -14.60 1.38 2.13
N LEU A 69 -14.15 0.15 1.84
CA LEU A 69 -14.77 -1.07 2.35
C LEU A 69 -14.78 -1.12 3.88
N LEU A 70 -13.73 -0.64 4.54
CA LEU A 70 -13.67 -0.62 6.01
C LEU A 70 -14.58 0.44 6.65
N ARG A 71 -14.91 1.52 5.92
CA ARG A 71 -15.87 2.53 6.39
C ARG A 71 -17.32 2.08 6.26
N GLU A 72 -17.59 1.14 5.36
CA GLU A 72 -18.92 0.54 5.14
C GLU A 72 -19.24 -0.60 6.12
N ILE A 73 -18.23 -1.13 6.82
CA ILE A 73 -18.35 -2.18 7.86
C ILE A 73 -18.58 -1.55 9.23
#